data_AF-G7YVH9-F1
#
_entry.id   AF-G7YVH9-F1
#
_cell.length_a   1.000
_cell.length_b   1.000
_cell.length_c   1.000
_cell.angle_alpha   90.00
_cell.angle_beta   90.00
_cell.angle_gamma   90.00
#
_symmetry.space_group_name_H-M   'P 1'
#
loop_
_entity.id
_entity.type
_entity.pdbx_description
1 polymer ?
#
loop_
_entity_poly.entity_id
_entity_poly.type
_entity_poly.pdbx_seq_one_letter_code
_entity_poly.pdbx_strand_id
1 'polypeptide(L)'
;MELWNLPYIEGRCRSVLLRAVTRALRTRHTFREMPLVHKTGGIALTYFALSWGFIAVVVTYGAIQGFGFGFGYSVIISTTAMWFPRNRGLVVGLIVGGFGAGALLFTPIQTAFINPNNIAVNNVTKTFTDPDLLARVPKACLVLAATISCIQAFGLLMMRERVKEGKYTPKPQMVKILDIPPREAVRSVDFYLLWFAVCFAVVPITNVSSLYKVAGVKYIHDDLFLAGVAMAASLCNSVGRVVWGCICDRLSFKIPMCLMIIVWTTMLFTFPHISVFSGVSAKIFYTIWVSMLYFCQCGIFVFAPTATEILFGPVNLAVNYGLIYNAFARYFSSIRSFTALIIVFFIADKKTPRQCHFINLPLRLRRSFPNWLVAKRPTEANEANKEKPVAA
;
A
#
# COMPACT_ATOMS: atom_id res chain seq x y z
N MET A 1 39.83 -28.32 -6.83
CA MET A 1 39.18 -27.15 -7.47
C MET A 1 38.02 -27.55 -8.39
N GLU A 2 37.50 -28.76 -8.25
CA GLU A 2 36.29 -29.25 -8.90
C GLU A 2 35.41 -29.87 -7.81
N LEU A 3 34.15 -29.45 -7.69
CA LEU A 3 33.03 -30.16 -7.01
C LEU A 3 31.77 -29.28 -6.95
N TRP A 4 31.42 -28.61 -8.06
CA TRP A 4 30.12 -27.94 -8.24
C TRP A 4 29.41 -28.45 -9.50
N ASN A 5 29.39 -29.76 -9.68
CA ASN A 5 28.35 -30.39 -10.48
C ASN A 5 27.06 -30.37 -9.66
N LEU A 6 26.23 -29.34 -9.89
CA LEU A 6 24.80 -29.32 -9.55
C LEU A 6 23.96 -29.56 -10.83
N PRO A 7 24.02 -30.75 -11.45
CA PRO A 7 23.14 -31.09 -12.58
C PRO A 7 21.66 -31.20 -12.16
N TYR A 8 21.35 -31.17 -10.86
CA TYR A 8 19.99 -31.38 -10.35
C TYR A 8 19.05 -30.16 -10.54
N ILE A 9 19.60 -28.94 -10.69
CA ILE A 9 18.79 -27.71 -10.85
C ILE A 9 18.65 -27.30 -12.33
N GLU A 10 19.65 -27.59 -13.16
CA GLU A 10 19.63 -27.23 -14.59
C GLU A 10 18.69 -28.10 -15.43
N GLY A 11 18.46 -29.37 -15.05
CA GLY A 11 17.65 -30.30 -15.83
C GLY A 11 16.14 -30.01 -15.88
N ARG A 12 15.59 -29.18 -14.98
CA ARG A 12 14.13 -29.03 -14.82
C ARG A 12 13.58 -27.61 -15.03
N CYS A 13 14.42 -26.57 -15.06
CA CYS A 13 13.99 -25.18 -15.24
C CYS A 13 13.86 -24.79 -16.73
N ARG A 14 12.73 -25.13 -17.37
CA ARG A 14 12.48 -24.79 -18.79
C ARG A 14 12.13 -23.31 -19.06
N SER A 15 11.70 -22.52 -18.06
CA SER A 15 11.28 -21.13 -18.31
C SER A 15 12.47 -20.18 -18.49
N VAL A 16 12.53 -19.54 -19.65
CA VAL A 16 13.54 -18.52 -20.02
C VAL A 16 13.54 -17.37 -19.01
N LEU A 17 12.37 -16.98 -18.49
CA LEU A 17 12.23 -15.93 -17.48
C LEU A 17 12.87 -16.30 -16.14
N LEU A 18 12.72 -17.55 -15.69
CA LEU A 18 13.34 -17.99 -14.44
C LEU A 18 14.85 -18.09 -14.61
N ARG A 19 15.34 -18.56 -15.77
CA ARG A 19 16.79 -18.50 -16.09
C ARG A 19 17.30 -17.07 -16.18
N ALA A 20 16.53 -16.13 -16.72
CA ALA A 20 16.90 -14.71 -16.77
C ALA A 20 16.91 -14.08 -15.37
N VAL A 21 15.91 -14.34 -14.53
CA VAL A 21 15.86 -13.86 -13.13
C VAL A 21 16.96 -14.52 -12.30
N THR A 22 17.21 -15.82 -12.46
CA THR A 22 18.27 -16.54 -11.71
C THR A 22 19.67 -16.16 -12.20
N ARG A 23 19.86 -15.90 -13.51
CA ARG A 23 21.10 -15.33 -14.06
C ARG A 23 21.29 -13.87 -13.67
N ALA A 24 20.22 -13.07 -13.62
CA ALA A 24 20.26 -11.68 -13.14
C ALA A 24 20.54 -11.60 -11.63
N LEU A 25 20.04 -12.56 -10.85
CA LEU A 25 20.40 -12.77 -9.45
C LEU A 25 21.87 -13.24 -9.29
N ARG A 26 22.47 -13.85 -10.33
CA ARG A 26 23.88 -14.30 -10.34
C ARG A 26 24.88 -13.18 -10.62
N THR A 27 24.48 -12.12 -11.34
CA THR A 27 25.25 -10.87 -11.47
C THR A 27 25.18 -10.09 -10.15
N ARG A 28 26.06 -10.46 -9.21
CA ARG A 28 26.09 -10.01 -7.81
C ARG A 28 26.09 -8.48 -7.59
N HIS A 29 26.46 -7.68 -8.58
CA HIS A 29 26.49 -6.20 -8.49
C HIS A 29 25.24 -5.54 -9.06
N THR A 30 24.80 -5.94 -10.26
CA THR A 30 23.75 -5.24 -11.00
C THR A 30 22.39 -5.28 -10.29
N PHE A 31 22.02 -6.43 -9.71
CA PHE A 31 20.73 -6.57 -9.03
C PHE A 31 20.68 -5.89 -7.66
N ARG A 32 21.84 -5.78 -7.01
CA ARG A 32 22.00 -5.11 -5.71
C ARG A 32 21.87 -3.60 -5.85
N GLU A 33 22.32 -3.05 -6.97
CA GLU A 33 22.30 -1.62 -7.28
C GLU A 33 21.00 -1.16 -7.97
N MET A 34 20.20 -2.08 -8.53
CA MET A 34 18.95 -1.74 -9.21
C MET A 34 17.94 -0.95 -8.35
N PRO A 35 17.69 -1.29 -7.08
CA PRO A 35 16.83 -0.48 -6.22
C PRO A 35 17.36 0.94 -6.04
N LEU A 36 18.68 1.13 -5.96
CA LEU A 36 19.32 2.44 -5.86
C LEU A 36 19.07 3.27 -7.11
N VAL A 37 19.36 2.71 -8.29
CA VAL A 37 19.20 3.42 -9.56
C VAL A 37 17.73 3.78 -9.81
N HIS A 38 16.79 2.85 -9.64
CA HIS A 38 15.39 3.10 -10.00
C HIS A 38 14.65 3.91 -8.93
N LYS A 39 14.84 3.62 -7.64
CA LYS A 39 14.11 4.33 -6.58
C LYS A 39 14.64 5.75 -6.40
N THR A 40 15.95 5.92 -6.25
CA THR A 40 16.55 7.25 -6.12
C THR A 40 16.47 8.02 -7.43
N GLY A 41 16.85 7.38 -8.54
CA GLY A 41 16.80 8.01 -9.86
C GLY A 41 15.40 8.49 -10.22
N GLY A 42 14.36 7.70 -9.93
CA GLY A 42 12.97 8.13 -10.14
C GLY A 42 12.57 9.36 -9.32
N ILE A 43 12.99 9.46 -8.06
CA ILE A 43 12.73 10.63 -7.21
C ILE A 43 13.51 11.85 -7.71
N ALA A 44 14.79 11.70 -8.06
CA ALA A 44 15.61 12.79 -8.58
C ALA A 44 15.09 13.29 -9.94
N LEU A 45 14.71 12.38 -10.85
CA LEU A 45 14.10 12.73 -12.13
C LEU A 45 12.76 13.46 -11.98
N THR A 46 12.05 13.22 -10.88
CA THR A 46 10.78 13.92 -10.60
C THR A 46 10.98 15.43 -10.44
N TYR A 47 12.17 15.89 -10.05
CA TYR A 47 12.53 17.32 -10.06
C TYR A 47 12.29 17.96 -11.44
N PHE A 48 12.78 17.32 -12.50
CA PHE A 48 12.59 17.78 -13.88
C PHE A 48 11.18 17.47 -14.39
N ALA A 49 10.62 16.32 -14.00
CA ALA A 49 9.28 15.93 -14.44
C ALA A 49 8.18 16.92 -14.00
N LEU A 50 8.38 17.61 -12.87
CA LEU A 50 7.45 18.64 -12.39
C LEU A 50 7.27 19.79 -13.38
N SER A 51 8.30 20.14 -14.18
CA SER A 51 8.18 21.16 -15.22
C SER A 51 7.63 20.63 -16.54
N TRP A 52 7.78 19.33 -16.80
CA TRP A 52 7.27 18.67 -18.02
C TRP A 52 5.79 18.29 -17.95
N GLY A 53 5.19 18.35 -16.76
CA GLY A 53 3.77 18.17 -16.54
C GLY A 53 3.39 16.82 -15.93
N PHE A 54 2.08 16.61 -15.76
CA PHE A 54 1.53 15.51 -14.96
C PHE A 54 1.98 14.12 -15.44
N ILE A 55 1.98 13.86 -16.75
CA ILE A 55 2.34 12.55 -17.30
C ILE A 55 3.80 12.21 -16.97
N ALA A 56 4.70 13.18 -17.06
CA ALA A 56 6.10 12.97 -16.71
C ALA A 56 6.25 12.57 -15.24
N VAL A 57 5.53 13.25 -14.33
CA VAL A 57 5.53 12.91 -12.89
C VAL A 57 4.98 11.51 -12.66
N VAL A 58 3.91 11.11 -13.34
CA VAL A 58 3.36 9.75 -13.25
C VAL A 58 4.39 8.70 -13.67
N VAL A 59 5.16 8.98 -14.72
CA VAL A 59 6.21 8.07 -15.19
C VAL A 59 7.38 8.02 -14.21
N THR A 60 7.92 9.15 -13.76
CA THR A 60 9.11 9.18 -12.90
C THR A 60 8.80 8.78 -11.46
N TYR A 61 7.79 9.38 -10.86
CA TYR A 61 7.41 9.16 -9.47
C TYR A 61 6.58 7.90 -9.29
N GLY A 62 5.77 7.54 -10.28
CA GLY A 62 4.94 6.34 -10.23
C GLY A 62 5.65 5.09 -10.77
N ALA A 63 5.88 5.05 -12.09
CA ALA A 63 6.37 3.85 -12.76
C ALA A 63 7.83 3.51 -12.37
N ILE A 64 8.77 4.43 -12.54
CA ILE A 64 10.20 4.18 -12.28
C ILE A 64 10.44 3.87 -10.79
N GLN A 65 9.87 4.67 -9.88
CA GLN A 65 9.96 4.42 -8.44
C GLN A 65 9.30 3.09 -8.05
N GLY A 66 8.15 2.76 -8.65
CA GLY A 66 7.42 1.51 -8.43
C GLY A 66 8.24 0.28 -8.80
N PHE A 67 8.96 0.32 -9.94
CA PHE A 67 9.92 -0.73 -10.30
C PHE A 67 11.02 -0.88 -9.26
N GLY A 68 11.61 0.23 -8.80
CA GLY A 68 12.63 0.21 -7.75
C GLY A 68 12.13 -0.39 -6.43
N PHE A 69 10.88 -0.09 -6.05
CA PHE A 69 10.24 -0.67 -4.87
C PHE A 69 10.04 -2.18 -5.01
N GLY A 70 9.55 -2.65 -6.16
CA GLY A 70 9.32 -4.07 -6.42
C GLY A 70 10.58 -4.92 -6.32
N PHE A 71 11.69 -4.47 -6.95
CA PHE A 71 12.96 -5.18 -6.87
C PHE A 71 13.50 -5.27 -5.44
N GLY A 72 13.53 -4.14 -4.71
CA GLY A 72 14.04 -4.13 -3.33
C GLY A 72 13.20 -4.98 -2.39
N TYR A 73 11.87 -4.84 -2.46
CA TYR A 73 10.95 -5.50 -1.53
C TYR A 73 10.97 -7.03 -1.68
N SER A 74 10.85 -7.54 -2.91
CA SER A 74 10.80 -8.98 -3.16
C SER A 74 12.11 -9.69 -2.78
N VAL A 75 13.27 -9.06 -3.05
CA VAL A 75 14.58 -9.64 -2.74
C VAL A 75 14.81 -9.77 -1.25
N ILE A 76 14.47 -8.73 -0.50
CA ILE A 76 14.67 -8.72 0.95
C ILE A 76 13.81 -9.83 1.57
N ILE A 77 12.52 -9.92 1.22
CA ILE A 77 11.63 -10.97 1.72
C ILE A 77 12.16 -12.37 1.42
N SER A 78 12.57 -12.66 0.18
CA SER A 78 13.12 -13.98 -0.17
C SER A 78 14.41 -14.30 0.56
N THR A 79 15.28 -13.31 0.75
CA THR A 79 16.57 -13.51 1.43
C THR A 79 16.35 -13.79 2.91
N THR A 80 15.45 -13.05 3.55
CA THR A 80 15.10 -13.21 4.96
C THR A 80 14.51 -14.58 5.25
N ALA A 81 13.59 -15.06 4.41
CA ALA A 81 13.01 -16.40 4.51
C ALA A 81 14.09 -17.49 4.56
N MET A 82 15.14 -17.36 3.75
CA MET A 82 16.26 -18.32 3.72
C MET A 82 17.20 -18.19 4.94
N TRP A 83 17.36 -16.99 5.50
CA TRP A 83 18.24 -16.76 6.66
C TRP A 83 17.60 -17.18 7.98
N PHE A 84 16.30 -16.96 8.15
CA PHE A 84 15.59 -17.15 9.42
C PHE A 84 14.37 -18.08 9.28
N PRO A 85 14.57 -19.39 9.04
CA PRO A 85 13.47 -20.32 8.76
C PRO A 85 12.55 -20.61 9.95
N ARG A 86 12.96 -20.27 11.18
CA ARG A 86 12.17 -20.53 12.41
C ARG A 86 11.23 -19.38 12.79
N ASN A 87 11.63 -18.13 12.53
CA ASN A 87 10.91 -16.92 12.93
C ASN A 87 10.64 -16.05 11.69
N ARG A 88 9.90 -16.62 10.74
CA ARG A 88 9.74 -16.04 9.39
C ARG A 88 8.90 -14.77 9.45
N GLY A 89 7.75 -14.85 10.11
CA GLY A 89 6.80 -13.76 10.26
C GLY A 89 7.37 -12.60 11.07
N LEU A 90 8.09 -12.85 12.16
CA LEU A 90 8.71 -11.81 12.99
C LEU A 90 9.77 -11.03 12.20
N VAL A 91 10.67 -11.71 11.49
CA VAL A 91 11.74 -11.00 10.77
C VAL A 91 11.18 -10.25 9.56
N VAL A 92 10.23 -10.83 8.83
CA VAL A 92 9.47 -10.11 7.79
C VAL A 92 8.75 -8.89 8.41
N GLY A 93 8.08 -9.07 9.54
CA GLY A 93 7.40 -8.01 10.29
C GLY A 93 8.33 -6.87 10.73
N LEU A 94 9.57 -7.18 11.14
CA LEU A 94 10.57 -6.19 11.53
C LEU A 94 11.06 -5.37 10.33
N ILE A 95 11.39 -6.04 9.23
CA ILE A 95 11.85 -5.40 7.99
C ILE A 95 10.76 -4.50 7.41
N VAL A 96 9.56 -5.07 7.28
CA VAL A 96 8.39 -4.38 6.75
C VAL A 96 7.92 -3.32 7.76
N GLY A 97 8.18 -3.48 9.05
CA GLY A 97 7.99 -2.48 10.12
C GLY A 97 8.73 -1.18 9.85
N GLY A 98 9.99 -1.26 9.38
CA GLY A 98 10.78 -0.10 8.98
C GLY A 98 10.13 0.74 7.87
N PHE A 99 9.37 0.11 6.96
CA PHE A 99 8.59 0.82 5.95
C PHE A 99 7.46 1.67 6.57
N GLY A 100 6.78 1.16 7.61
CA GLY A 100 5.78 1.92 8.35
C GLY A 100 6.41 3.10 9.10
N ALA A 101 7.57 2.86 9.72
CA ALA A 101 8.25 3.85 10.56
C ALA A 101 8.82 5.01 9.74
N GLY A 102 9.14 4.78 8.46
CA GLY A 102 9.60 5.83 7.55
C GLY A 102 8.64 7.03 7.48
N ALA A 103 7.32 6.79 7.49
CA ALA A 103 6.35 7.88 7.49
C ALA A 103 6.45 8.76 8.75
N LEU A 104 6.77 8.18 9.92
CA LEU A 104 6.95 8.95 11.16
C LEU A 104 8.14 9.91 11.09
N LEU A 105 9.22 9.49 10.45
CA LEU A 105 10.44 10.28 10.34
C LEU A 105 10.34 11.31 9.21
N PHE A 106 9.91 10.88 8.02
CA PHE A 106 9.98 11.72 6.82
C PHE A 106 8.82 12.74 6.74
N THR A 107 7.63 12.44 7.26
CA THR A 107 6.48 13.37 7.18
C THR A 107 6.72 14.72 7.89
N PRO A 108 7.19 14.77 9.15
CA PRO A 108 7.45 16.04 9.82
C PRO A 108 8.61 16.79 9.15
N ILE A 109 9.66 16.09 8.72
CA ILE A 109 10.81 16.69 8.01
C ILE A 109 10.36 17.33 6.69
N GLN A 110 9.55 16.61 5.90
CA GLN A 110 8.99 17.11 4.65
C GLN A 110 8.08 18.31 4.89
N THR A 111 7.22 18.25 5.89
CA THR A 111 6.32 19.36 6.25
C THR A 111 7.11 20.59 6.68
N ALA A 112 8.12 20.43 7.54
CA ALA A 112 8.97 21.53 8.01
C ALA A 112 9.79 22.17 6.87
N PHE A 113 10.24 21.37 5.90
CA PHE A 113 11.00 21.87 4.75
C PHE A 113 10.11 22.58 3.73
N ILE A 114 8.96 21.99 3.38
CA ILE A 114 8.07 22.49 2.32
C ILE A 114 7.22 23.66 2.85
N ASN A 115 6.62 23.52 4.03
CA ASN A 115 5.67 24.46 4.60
C ASN A 115 6.03 24.83 6.07
N PRO A 116 7.19 25.48 6.32
CA PRO A 116 7.63 25.85 7.67
C PRO A 116 6.65 26.80 8.38
N ASN A 117 5.96 27.65 7.62
CA ASN A 117 5.02 28.64 8.16
C ASN A 117 3.59 28.08 8.30
N ASN A 118 3.40 26.78 8.08
CA ASN A 118 2.11 26.09 8.15
C ASN A 118 0.97 26.82 7.42
N ILE A 119 1.26 27.32 6.22
CA ILE A 119 0.31 28.04 5.37
C ILE A 119 -0.87 27.12 5.08
N ALA A 120 -2.08 27.58 5.37
CA ALA A 120 -3.29 26.80 5.17
C ALA A 120 -3.62 26.65 3.67
N VAL A 121 -4.18 25.50 3.30
CA VAL A 121 -4.65 25.23 1.94
C VAL A 121 -5.81 26.18 1.60
N ASN A 122 -5.87 26.66 0.36
CA ASN A 122 -7.01 27.47 -0.09
C ASN A 122 -8.31 26.65 -0.01
N ASN A 123 -9.31 27.17 0.70
CA ASN A 123 -10.57 26.48 0.95
C ASN A 123 -11.40 26.21 -0.31
N VAL A 124 -11.22 27.01 -1.36
CA VAL A 124 -11.99 26.93 -2.61
C VAL A 124 -11.31 25.98 -3.60
N THR A 125 -10.02 26.17 -3.85
CA THR A 125 -9.29 25.39 -4.87
C THR A 125 -8.69 24.10 -4.30
N LYS A 126 -8.63 23.94 -2.97
CA LYS A 126 -7.96 22.83 -2.28
C LYS A 126 -6.50 22.64 -2.71
N THR A 127 -5.87 23.73 -3.15
CA THR A 127 -4.46 23.78 -3.59
C THR A 127 -3.71 24.85 -2.81
N PHE A 128 -2.39 24.67 -2.71
CA PHE A 128 -1.51 25.73 -2.23
C PHE A 128 -1.26 26.71 -3.38
N THR A 129 -1.45 28.01 -3.12
CA THR A 129 -1.26 29.08 -4.10
C THR A 129 -0.01 29.92 -3.82
N ASP A 130 0.65 29.69 -2.68
CA ASP A 130 1.85 30.42 -2.29
C ASP A 130 3.04 30.05 -3.21
N PRO A 131 3.61 31.03 -3.95
CA PRO A 131 4.70 30.76 -4.89
C PRO A 131 5.97 30.23 -4.19
N ASP A 132 6.26 30.68 -2.96
CA ASP A 132 7.44 30.25 -2.22
C ASP A 132 7.33 28.79 -1.78
N LEU A 133 6.15 28.36 -1.32
CA LEU A 133 5.85 26.96 -1.02
C LEU A 133 5.98 26.09 -2.27
N LEU A 134 5.41 26.52 -3.40
CA LEU A 134 5.46 25.77 -4.66
C LEU A 134 6.90 25.62 -5.19
N ALA A 135 7.74 26.65 -5.05
CA ALA A 135 9.14 26.61 -5.46
C ALA A 135 10.00 25.66 -4.61
N ARG A 136 9.56 25.32 -3.39
CA ARG A 136 10.26 24.37 -2.49
C ARG A 136 9.98 22.91 -2.85
N VAL A 137 8.86 22.61 -3.50
CA VAL A 137 8.46 21.22 -3.81
C VAL A 137 9.49 20.49 -4.70
N PRO A 138 9.98 21.06 -5.81
CA PRO A 138 11.01 20.40 -6.61
C PRO A 138 12.29 20.15 -5.81
N LYS A 139 12.74 21.15 -5.02
CA LYS A 139 13.95 21.02 -4.19
C LYS A 139 13.79 19.92 -3.13
N ALA A 140 12.59 19.75 -2.58
CA ALA A 140 12.28 18.69 -1.62
C ALA A 140 12.47 17.29 -2.24
N CYS A 141 12.14 17.09 -3.52
CA CYS A 141 12.41 15.83 -4.22
C CYS A 141 13.91 15.51 -4.27
N LEU A 142 14.77 16.50 -4.54
CA LEU A 142 16.22 16.29 -4.56
C LEU A 142 16.78 15.98 -3.18
N VAL A 143 16.33 16.69 -2.13
CA VAL A 143 16.73 16.42 -0.74
C VAL A 143 16.30 15.00 -0.33
N LEU A 144 15.10 14.58 -0.72
CA LEU A 144 14.60 13.22 -0.48
C LEU A 144 15.42 12.17 -1.23
N ALA A 145 15.78 12.44 -2.49
CA ALA A 145 16.64 11.55 -3.26
C ALA A 145 18.03 11.40 -2.60
N ALA A 146 18.63 12.51 -2.15
CA ALA A 146 19.92 12.49 -1.48
C ALA A 146 19.87 11.69 -0.16
N THR A 147 18.87 11.95 0.70
CA THR A 147 18.72 11.24 1.97
C THR A 147 18.47 9.74 1.77
N ILE A 148 17.60 9.36 0.83
CA ILE A 148 17.35 7.95 0.51
C ILE A 148 18.59 7.28 -0.08
N SER A 149 19.37 7.99 -0.90
CA SER A 149 20.64 7.48 -1.44
C SER A 149 21.64 7.19 -0.33
N CYS A 150 21.81 8.08 0.64
CA CYS A 150 22.73 7.89 1.75
C CYS A 150 22.34 6.65 2.57
N ILE A 151 21.05 6.51 2.90
CA ILE A 151 20.53 5.35 3.64
C ILE A 151 20.73 4.05 2.85
N GLN A 152 20.46 4.08 1.54
CA GLN A 152 20.64 2.91 0.69
C GLN A 152 22.12 2.56 0.49
N ALA A 153 23.00 3.54 0.27
CA ALA A 153 24.43 3.32 0.16
C ALA A 153 24.98 2.72 1.45
N PHE A 154 24.55 3.21 2.61
CA PHE A 154 24.87 2.61 3.90
C PHE A 154 24.38 1.16 4.01
N GLY A 155 23.12 0.89 3.63
CA GLY A 155 22.57 -0.47 3.58
C GLY A 155 23.34 -1.39 2.62
N LEU A 156 23.75 -0.88 1.46
CA LEU A 156 24.60 -1.57 0.49
C LEU A 156 25.95 -1.89 1.11
N LEU A 157 26.58 -0.99 1.86
CA LEU A 157 27.86 -1.26 2.52
C LEU A 157 27.73 -2.33 3.62
N MET A 158 26.59 -2.37 4.32
CA MET A 158 26.37 -3.32 5.41
C MET A 158 25.98 -4.74 4.96
N MET A 159 25.44 -4.95 3.75
CA MET A 159 25.00 -6.33 3.43
C MET A 159 26.18 -7.27 3.28
N ARG A 160 26.09 -8.39 4.00
CA ARG A 160 27.06 -9.48 3.99
C ARG A 160 26.40 -10.76 3.47
N GLU A 161 27.16 -11.59 2.76
CA GLU A 161 26.70 -12.91 2.34
C GLU A 161 26.50 -13.79 3.58
N ARG A 162 25.46 -14.64 3.57
CA ARG A 162 25.23 -15.58 4.66
C ARG A 162 26.41 -16.53 4.74
N VAL A 163 27.02 -16.65 5.92
CA VAL A 163 28.01 -17.70 6.15
C VAL A 163 27.28 -19.03 5.99
N LYS A 164 27.71 -19.85 5.03
CA LYS A 164 27.20 -21.22 4.89
C LYS A 164 27.71 -22.00 6.09
N GLU A 165 26.82 -22.32 7.04
CA GLU A 165 27.20 -23.21 8.13
C GLU A 165 27.72 -24.53 7.53
N GLY A 166 28.90 -24.95 7.99
CA GLY A 166 29.56 -26.18 7.54
C GLY A 166 28.67 -27.39 7.78
N LYS A 167 28.68 -28.34 6.82
CA LYS A 167 28.01 -29.65 6.80
C LYS A 167 27.21 -29.99 8.07
N TYR A 168 26.00 -29.44 8.18
CA TYR A 168 24.99 -29.98 9.07
C TYR A 168 24.57 -31.33 8.49
N THR A 169 24.84 -32.42 9.21
CA THR A 169 24.19 -33.70 8.96
C THR A 169 22.73 -33.54 9.35
N PRO A 170 21.77 -33.55 8.39
CA PRO A 170 20.38 -33.44 8.75
C PRO A 170 20.01 -34.66 9.59
N LYS A 171 19.58 -34.45 10.84
CA LYS A 171 18.71 -35.43 11.50
C LYS A 171 17.53 -35.66 10.53
N PRO A 172 17.11 -36.91 10.28
CA PRO A 172 16.06 -37.22 9.33
C PRO A 172 14.70 -36.83 9.92
N GLN A 173 14.44 -35.53 10.05
CA GLN A 173 13.09 -35.01 10.03
C GLN A 173 12.82 -34.58 8.61
N MET A 174 12.04 -35.40 7.90
CA MET A 174 11.44 -35.09 6.61
C MET A 174 10.50 -33.88 6.72
N VAL A 175 11.05 -32.68 6.92
CA VAL A 175 10.36 -31.48 6.47
C VAL A 175 10.63 -31.41 4.98
N LYS A 176 9.74 -32.01 4.20
CA LYS A 176 9.72 -31.86 2.74
C LYS A 176 9.57 -30.36 2.49
N ILE A 177 10.67 -29.65 2.19
CA ILE A 177 10.63 -28.26 1.76
C ILE A 177 9.91 -28.29 0.42
N LEU A 178 8.61 -28.04 0.44
CA LEU A 178 7.77 -28.06 -0.75
C LEU A 178 8.03 -26.78 -1.53
N ASP A 179 9.12 -26.75 -2.30
CA ASP A 179 9.42 -25.65 -3.20
C ASP A 179 8.68 -25.84 -4.53
N ILE A 180 7.54 -25.17 -4.64
CA ILE A 180 6.66 -25.26 -5.82
C ILE A 180 7.11 -24.20 -6.85
N PRO A 181 7.37 -24.59 -8.11
CA PRO A 181 7.69 -23.63 -9.15
C PRO A 181 6.48 -22.75 -9.48
N PRO A 182 6.67 -21.49 -9.93
CA PRO A 182 5.58 -20.54 -10.15
C PRO A 182 4.45 -21.03 -11.06
N ARG A 183 4.80 -21.85 -12.06
CA ARG A 183 3.82 -22.43 -13.00
C ARG A 183 2.87 -23.41 -12.31
N GLU A 184 3.36 -24.15 -11.32
CA GLU A 184 2.55 -25.08 -10.54
C GLU A 184 1.80 -24.35 -9.41
N ALA A 185 2.43 -23.33 -8.81
CA ALA A 185 1.79 -22.48 -7.81
C ALA A 185 0.48 -21.87 -8.34
N VAL A 186 0.49 -21.30 -9.54
CA VAL A 186 -0.72 -20.70 -10.17
C VAL A 186 -1.80 -21.73 -10.51
N ARG A 187 -1.49 -23.03 -10.51
CA ARG A 187 -2.48 -24.10 -10.70
C ARG A 187 -3.08 -24.58 -9.38
N SER A 188 -2.52 -24.19 -8.24
CA SER A 188 -3.01 -24.60 -6.93
C SER A 188 -4.22 -23.78 -6.51
N VAL A 189 -5.14 -24.40 -5.77
CA VAL A 189 -6.30 -23.71 -5.18
C VAL A 189 -5.85 -22.73 -4.10
N ASP A 190 -4.81 -23.08 -3.31
CA ASP A 190 -4.25 -22.22 -2.27
C ASP A 190 -3.75 -20.88 -2.83
N PHE A 191 -3.22 -20.88 -4.06
CA PHE A 191 -2.81 -19.64 -4.74
C PHE A 191 -4.00 -18.71 -4.97
N TYR A 192 -5.10 -19.22 -5.50
CA TYR A 192 -6.28 -18.40 -5.77
C TYR A 192 -6.96 -17.94 -4.47
N LEU A 193 -7.02 -18.79 -3.43
CA LEU A 193 -7.55 -18.38 -2.13
C LEU A 193 -6.77 -17.22 -1.53
N LEU A 194 -5.44 -17.30 -1.54
CA LEU A 194 -4.58 -16.23 -1.03
C LEU A 194 -4.64 -14.99 -1.95
N TRP A 195 -4.70 -15.18 -3.27
CA TRP A 195 -4.84 -14.10 -4.24
C TRP A 195 -6.15 -13.33 -4.03
N PHE A 196 -7.29 -14.01 -3.84
CA PHE A 196 -8.58 -13.36 -3.56
C PHE A 196 -8.58 -12.67 -2.20
N ALA A 197 -8.03 -13.29 -1.16
CA ALA A 197 -7.93 -12.67 0.16
C ALA A 197 -7.14 -11.35 0.10
N VAL A 198 -6.00 -11.35 -0.60
CA VAL A 198 -5.22 -10.13 -0.85
C VAL A 198 -6.02 -9.15 -1.70
N CYS A 199 -6.65 -9.60 -2.78
CA CYS A 199 -7.45 -8.78 -3.70
C CYS A 199 -8.55 -7.99 -2.98
N PHE A 200 -9.34 -8.65 -2.13
CA PHE A 200 -10.40 -7.98 -1.36
C PHE A 200 -9.85 -7.06 -0.28
N ALA A 201 -8.71 -7.40 0.33
CA ALA A 201 -8.06 -6.54 1.31
C ALA A 201 -7.61 -5.20 0.70
N VAL A 202 -7.26 -5.12 -0.59
CA VAL A 202 -6.79 -3.87 -1.24
C VAL A 202 -7.79 -2.72 -1.13
N VAL A 203 -9.09 -3.01 -1.25
CA VAL A 203 -10.14 -1.99 -1.22
C VAL A 203 -10.09 -1.18 0.08
N PRO A 204 -10.20 -1.78 1.27
CA PRO A 204 -10.06 -1.04 2.51
C PRO A 204 -8.65 -0.46 2.73
N ILE A 205 -7.55 -1.11 2.30
CA ILE A 205 -6.18 -0.52 2.40
C ILE A 205 -6.16 0.86 1.72
N THR A 206 -6.63 0.92 0.48
CA THR A 206 -6.58 2.16 -0.33
C THR A 206 -7.54 3.22 0.18
N ASN A 207 -8.74 2.82 0.61
CA ASN A 207 -9.73 3.75 1.16
C ASN A 207 -9.27 4.36 2.48
N VAL A 208 -8.77 3.55 3.42
CA VAL A 208 -8.25 4.05 4.70
C VAL A 208 -7.07 4.99 4.46
N SER A 209 -6.12 4.61 3.60
CA SER A 209 -4.93 5.42 3.33
C SER A 209 -5.23 6.75 2.63
N SER A 210 -6.27 6.80 1.79
CA SER A 210 -6.60 7.99 0.98
C SER A 210 -7.66 8.90 1.60
N LEU A 211 -8.59 8.35 2.38
CA LEU A 211 -9.79 9.07 2.84
C LEU A 211 -9.78 9.41 4.34
N TYR A 212 -8.86 8.86 5.15
CA TYR A 212 -8.88 9.13 6.58
C TYR A 212 -8.82 10.64 6.88
N LYS A 213 -7.92 11.40 6.22
CA LYS A 213 -7.80 12.87 6.41
C LYS A 213 -9.06 13.60 5.93
N VAL A 214 -9.64 13.18 4.80
CA VAL A 214 -10.88 13.77 4.25
C VAL A 214 -12.04 13.58 5.22
N ALA A 215 -12.17 12.38 5.79
CA ALA A 215 -13.15 12.11 6.83
C ALA A 215 -12.86 12.93 8.10
N GLY A 216 -11.59 13.07 8.49
CA GLY A 216 -11.17 13.84 9.66
C GLY A 216 -11.55 15.32 9.59
N VAL A 217 -11.32 15.96 8.44
CA VAL A 217 -11.63 17.40 8.23
C VAL A 217 -13.14 17.69 8.31
N LYS A 218 -14.01 16.69 8.06
CA LYS A 218 -15.46 16.83 8.20
C LYS A 218 -15.90 17.00 9.67
N TYR A 219 -15.14 16.42 10.60
CA TYR A 219 -15.50 16.39 12.03
C TYR A 219 -14.55 17.23 12.90
N ILE A 220 -13.32 17.46 12.45
CA ILE A 220 -12.24 18.09 13.21
C ILE A 220 -11.56 19.13 12.33
N HIS A 221 -11.73 20.41 12.66
CA HIS A 221 -11.16 21.55 11.94
C HIS A 221 -9.76 21.95 12.46
N ASP A 222 -8.96 20.96 12.88
CA ASP A 222 -7.62 21.15 13.44
C ASP A 222 -6.63 20.26 12.70
N ASP A 223 -5.86 20.85 11.79
CA ASP A 223 -4.94 20.13 10.92
C ASP A 223 -3.72 19.58 11.69
N LEU A 224 -3.31 20.24 12.79
CA LEU A 224 -2.22 19.77 13.65
C LEU A 224 -2.65 18.51 14.40
N PHE A 225 -3.88 18.50 14.92
CA PHE A 225 -4.46 17.31 15.52
C PHE A 225 -4.52 16.15 14.52
N LEU A 226 -5.01 16.38 13.31
CA LEU A 226 -5.09 15.35 12.26
C LEU A 226 -3.71 14.81 11.85
N ALA A 227 -2.69 15.67 11.82
CA ALA A 227 -1.30 15.24 11.63
C ALA A 227 -0.81 14.37 12.82
N GLY A 228 -1.17 14.74 14.05
CA GLY A 228 -0.94 13.92 15.25
C GLY A 228 -1.56 12.53 15.16
N VAL A 229 -2.80 12.44 14.69
CA VAL A 229 -3.49 11.15 14.45
C VAL A 229 -2.79 10.33 13.38
N ALA A 230 -2.34 10.96 12.28
CA ALA A 230 -1.59 10.28 11.23
C ALA A 230 -0.25 9.71 11.75
N MET A 231 0.44 10.43 12.64
CA MET A 231 1.63 9.94 13.31
C MET A 231 1.30 8.75 14.22
N ALA A 232 0.29 8.85 15.08
CA ALA A 232 -0.14 7.72 15.92
C ALA A 232 -0.49 6.47 15.08
N ALA A 233 -1.24 6.66 13.99
CA ALA A 233 -1.62 5.58 13.08
C ALA A 233 -0.40 4.95 12.37
N SER A 234 0.58 5.75 11.98
CA SER A 234 1.83 5.27 11.38
C SER A 234 2.69 4.47 12.38
N LEU A 235 2.69 4.86 13.66
CA LEU A 235 3.31 4.09 14.73
C LEU A 235 2.61 2.75 14.92
N CYS A 236 1.28 2.75 14.98
CA CYS A 236 0.48 1.52 15.07
C CYS A 236 0.69 0.59 13.86
N ASN A 237 0.82 1.13 12.64
CA ASN A 237 1.17 0.36 11.44
C ASN A 237 2.57 -0.28 11.55
N SER A 238 3.53 0.42 12.15
CA SER A 238 4.91 -0.06 12.31
C SER A 238 5.00 -1.16 13.36
N VAL A 239 4.47 -0.88 14.56
CA VAL A 239 4.44 -1.82 15.69
C VAL A 239 3.58 -3.03 15.34
N GLY A 240 2.44 -2.81 14.70
CA GLY A 240 1.54 -3.87 14.28
C GLY A 240 2.21 -4.88 13.34
N ARG A 241 3.13 -4.46 12.47
CA ARG A 241 3.86 -5.40 11.60
C ARG A 241 4.71 -6.37 12.41
N VAL A 242 5.35 -5.89 13.48
CA VAL A 242 6.13 -6.74 14.39
C VAL A 242 5.19 -7.65 15.19
N VAL A 243 4.09 -7.12 15.71
CA VAL A 243 3.10 -7.89 16.49
C VAL A 243 2.46 -9.00 15.66
N TRP A 244 1.97 -8.70 14.46
CA TRP A 244 1.41 -9.70 13.55
C TRP A 244 2.46 -10.71 13.09
N GLY A 245 3.71 -10.30 12.96
CA GLY A 245 4.83 -11.21 12.69
C GLY A 245 5.04 -12.23 13.82
N CYS A 246 5.11 -11.75 15.07
CA CYS A 246 5.15 -12.61 16.26
C CYS A 246 3.95 -13.55 16.34
N ILE A 247 2.75 -13.04 16.07
CA ILE A 247 1.51 -13.82 16.10
C ILE A 247 1.57 -14.92 15.04
N CYS A 248 1.99 -14.60 13.80
CA CYS A 248 2.07 -15.55 12.70
C CYS A 248 3.06 -16.70 12.97
N ASP A 249 4.16 -16.42 13.68
CA ASP A 249 5.16 -17.42 14.04
C ASP A 249 4.67 -18.36 15.14
N ARG A 250 3.80 -17.89 16.05
CA ARG A 250 3.27 -18.68 17.18
C ARG A 250 1.97 -19.39 16.86
N LEU A 251 1.08 -18.69 16.16
CA LEU A 251 -0.25 -19.11 15.78
C LEU A 251 -0.25 -19.17 14.25
N SER A 252 -0.42 -20.37 13.68
CA SER A 252 -0.48 -20.60 12.23
C SER A 252 -1.19 -19.48 11.47
N PHE A 253 -0.70 -19.09 10.28
CA PHE A 253 -1.15 -17.87 9.57
C PHE A 253 -2.66 -17.77 9.29
N LYS A 254 -3.37 -18.90 9.18
CA LYS A 254 -4.79 -18.93 8.75
C LYS A 254 -5.73 -18.26 9.75
N ILE A 255 -5.67 -18.65 11.02
CA ILE A 255 -6.62 -18.19 12.06
C ILE A 255 -6.44 -16.70 12.36
N PRO A 256 -5.20 -16.20 12.61
CA PRO A 256 -4.97 -14.78 12.84
C PRO A 256 -5.37 -13.90 11.66
N MET A 257 -5.14 -14.35 10.41
CA MET A 257 -5.56 -13.61 9.23
C MET A 257 -7.08 -13.46 9.15
N CYS A 258 -7.85 -14.53 9.41
CA CYS A 258 -9.31 -14.47 9.44
C CYS A 258 -9.83 -13.56 10.57
N LEU A 259 -9.31 -13.71 11.79
CA LEU A 259 -9.68 -12.87 12.93
C LEU A 259 -9.38 -11.40 12.66
N MET A 260 -8.21 -11.10 12.11
CA MET A 260 -7.81 -9.75 11.74
C MET A 260 -8.76 -9.16 10.68
N ILE A 261 -9.15 -9.91 9.65
CA ILE A 261 -10.11 -9.44 8.63
C ILE A 261 -11.49 -9.17 9.24
N ILE A 262 -11.95 -10.01 10.17
CA ILE A 262 -13.22 -9.80 10.87
C ILE A 262 -13.18 -8.51 11.68
N VAL A 263 -12.14 -8.35 12.52
CA VAL A 263 -11.93 -7.12 13.31
C VAL A 263 -11.82 -5.90 12.41
N TRP A 264 -11.13 -6.01 11.28
CA TRP A 264 -10.98 -4.89 10.37
C TRP A 264 -12.30 -4.49 9.70
N THR A 265 -13.11 -5.47 9.34
CA THR A 265 -14.43 -5.26 8.74
C THR A 265 -15.37 -4.58 9.73
N THR A 266 -15.41 -5.04 10.99
CA THR A 266 -16.25 -4.39 12.02
C THR A 266 -15.81 -2.95 12.28
N MET A 267 -14.51 -2.67 12.28
CA MET A 267 -13.98 -1.30 12.43
C MET A 267 -14.38 -0.40 11.24
N LEU A 268 -14.38 -0.92 10.01
CA LEU A 268 -14.80 -0.15 8.84
C LEU A 268 -16.31 0.14 8.82
N PHE A 269 -17.14 -0.82 9.24
CA PHE A 269 -18.58 -0.60 9.38
C PHE A 269 -18.93 0.43 10.46
N THR A 270 -18.17 0.46 11.55
CA THR A 270 -18.39 1.39 12.66
C THR A 270 -17.79 2.77 12.43
N PHE A 271 -16.80 2.92 11.53
CA PHE A 271 -16.11 4.19 11.27
C PHE A 271 -17.04 5.37 10.89
N PRO A 272 -18.07 5.20 10.04
CA PRO A 272 -19.02 6.28 9.74
C PRO A 272 -19.86 6.72 10.95
N HIS A 273 -20.07 5.85 11.93
CA HIS A 273 -20.88 6.13 13.13
C HIS A 273 -20.14 6.98 14.18
N ILE A 274 -18.89 7.37 13.92
CA ILE A 274 -18.14 8.31 14.79
C ILE A 274 -18.86 9.67 14.90
N SER A 275 -19.71 10.03 13.92
CA SER A 275 -20.52 11.26 13.93
C SER A 275 -21.54 11.34 15.07
N VAL A 276 -21.80 10.25 15.78
CA VAL A 276 -22.69 10.24 16.96
C VAL A 276 -22.04 10.94 18.16
N PHE A 277 -20.71 10.98 18.21
CA PHE A 277 -19.97 11.63 19.28
C PHE A 277 -19.62 13.08 18.90
N SER A 278 -19.76 14.01 19.85
CA SER A 278 -19.43 15.43 19.65
C SER A 278 -18.39 15.91 20.67
N GLY A 279 -17.49 16.81 20.23
CA GLY A 279 -16.51 17.45 21.11
C GLY A 279 -15.22 16.64 21.32
N VAL A 280 -14.71 16.62 22.56
CA VAL A 280 -13.42 15.97 22.91
C VAL A 280 -13.48 14.45 22.73
N SER A 281 -14.62 13.83 23.01
CA SER A 281 -14.83 12.38 22.84
C SER A 281 -14.68 11.96 21.38
N ALA A 282 -15.19 12.75 20.43
CA ALA A 282 -15.06 12.50 19.00
C ALA A 282 -13.58 12.45 18.55
N LYS A 283 -12.76 13.37 19.07
CA LYS A 283 -11.32 13.41 18.79
C LYS A 283 -10.63 12.13 19.28
N ILE A 284 -10.91 11.69 20.51
CA ILE A 284 -10.31 10.48 21.10
C ILE A 284 -10.73 9.23 20.31
N PHE A 285 -12.02 9.04 20.07
CA PHE A 285 -12.53 7.88 19.33
C PHE A 285 -12.00 7.84 17.90
N TYR A 286 -11.93 8.99 17.23
CA TYR A 286 -11.34 9.08 15.90
C TYR A 286 -9.88 8.63 15.88
N THR A 287 -9.05 9.08 16.82
CA THR A 287 -7.66 8.65 16.93
C THR A 287 -7.53 7.14 17.13
N ILE A 288 -8.35 6.57 18.02
CA ILE A 288 -8.35 5.12 18.31
C ILE A 288 -8.77 4.33 17.07
N TRP A 289 -9.85 4.75 16.38
CA TRP A 289 -10.33 4.08 15.18
C TRP A 289 -9.30 4.10 14.07
N VAL A 290 -8.74 5.27 13.75
CA VAL A 290 -7.72 5.38 12.69
C VAL A 290 -6.49 4.54 13.04
N SER A 291 -6.04 4.58 14.30
CA SER A 291 -4.89 3.79 14.75
C SER A 291 -5.14 2.27 14.63
N MET A 292 -6.33 1.80 15.01
CA MET A 292 -6.72 0.39 14.89
C MET A 292 -6.89 -0.06 13.43
N LEU A 293 -7.44 0.80 12.57
CA LEU A 293 -7.54 0.53 11.13
C LEU A 293 -6.16 0.33 10.50
N TYR A 294 -5.19 1.18 10.85
CA TYR A 294 -3.81 1.04 10.39
C TYR A 294 -3.09 -0.17 11.00
N PHE A 295 -3.39 -0.52 12.26
CA PHE A 295 -2.90 -1.73 12.91
C PHE A 295 -3.40 -3.01 12.22
N CYS A 296 -4.66 -3.04 11.78
CA CYS A 296 -5.20 -4.20 11.04
C CYS A 296 -4.69 -4.24 9.59
N GLN A 297 -4.63 -3.08 8.92
CA GLN A 297 -4.10 -2.95 7.56
C GLN A 297 -2.69 -3.53 7.43
N CYS A 298 -1.86 -3.35 8.46
CA CYS A 298 -0.47 -3.77 8.41
C CYS A 298 -0.28 -5.29 8.44
N GLY A 299 -1.23 -6.03 9.01
CA GLY A 299 -1.16 -7.50 9.10
C GLY A 299 -1.23 -8.18 7.72
N ILE A 300 -1.96 -7.62 6.75
CA ILE A 300 -1.98 -8.15 5.36
C ILE A 300 -0.59 -8.15 4.74
N PHE A 301 0.22 -7.13 5.01
CA PHE A 301 1.59 -7.02 4.49
C PHE A 301 2.57 -8.01 5.15
N VAL A 302 2.21 -8.60 6.29
CA VAL A 302 3.01 -9.61 6.99
C VAL A 302 2.51 -11.02 6.67
N PHE A 303 1.19 -11.24 6.71
CA PHE A 303 0.59 -12.54 6.43
C PHE A 303 0.74 -12.96 4.97
N ALA A 304 0.57 -12.06 3.99
CA ALA A 304 0.65 -12.44 2.59
C ALA A 304 2.01 -13.04 2.17
N PRO A 305 3.17 -12.40 2.45
CA PRO A 305 4.46 -13.01 2.12
C PRO A 305 4.75 -14.27 2.96
N THR A 306 4.41 -14.26 4.26
CA THR A 306 4.65 -15.41 5.14
C THR A 306 3.81 -16.63 4.75
N ALA A 307 2.55 -16.43 4.39
CA ALA A 307 1.68 -17.49 3.88
C ALA A 307 2.18 -18.04 2.54
N THR A 308 2.66 -17.17 1.65
CA THR A 308 3.24 -17.58 0.37
C THR A 308 4.48 -18.46 0.58
N GLU A 309 5.33 -18.10 1.54
CA GLU A 309 6.51 -18.89 1.89
C GLU A 309 6.14 -20.26 2.45
N ILE A 310 5.16 -20.32 3.35
CA ILE A 310 4.71 -21.58 3.97
C ILE A 310 4.06 -22.50 2.94
N LEU A 311 3.30 -21.96 1.98
CA LEU A 311 2.55 -22.74 0.99
C LEU A 311 3.40 -23.19 -0.21
N PHE A 312 4.28 -22.32 -0.72
CA PHE A 312 4.99 -22.55 -1.99
C PHE A 312 6.51 -22.69 -1.85
N GLY A 313 7.03 -22.51 -0.63
CA GLY A 313 8.45 -22.63 -0.32
C GLY A 313 9.27 -21.34 -0.50
N PRO A 314 10.44 -21.26 0.14
CA PRO A 314 11.28 -20.06 0.15
C PRO A 314 12.06 -19.81 -1.15
N VAL A 315 12.32 -20.83 -1.98
CA VAL A 315 13.24 -20.69 -3.14
C VAL A 315 12.65 -19.81 -4.24
N ASN A 316 11.37 -20.02 -4.57
CA ASN A 316 10.66 -19.24 -5.59
C ASN A 316 9.77 -18.14 -4.98
N LEU A 317 10.00 -17.79 -3.71
CA LEU A 317 9.14 -16.87 -2.96
C LEU A 317 8.97 -15.52 -3.64
N ALA A 318 10.05 -14.91 -4.12
CA ALA A 318 10.00 -13.58 -4.75
C ALA A 318 9.03 -13.54 -5.95
N VAL A 319 9.04 -14.59 -6.79
CA VAL A 319 8.20 -14.68 -7.98
C VAL A 319 6.76 -15.06 -7.60
N ASN A 320 6.59 -16.07 -6.73
CA ASN A 320 5.27 -16.53 -6.29
C ASN A 320 4.52 -15.42 -5.55
N TYR A 321 5.20 -14.73 -4.64
CA TYR A 321 4.65 -13.60 -3.91
C TYR A 321 4.37 -12.42 -4.85
N GLY A 322 5.25 -12.15 -5.82
CA GLY A 322 5.00 -11.12 -6.84
C GLY A 322 3.72 -11.39 -7.65
N LEU A 323 3.44 -12.65 -7.99
CA LEU A 323 2.21 -13.05 -8.68
C LEU A 323 0.95 -12.88 -7.81
N ILE A 324 1.05 -13.17 -6.51
CA ILE A 324 -0.03 -12.93 -5.55
C ILE A 324 -0.24 -11.42 -5.35
N TYR A 325 0.85 -10.67 -5.17
CA TYR A 325 0.84 -9.23 -4.99
C TYR A 325 0.32 -8.48 -6.22
N ASN A 326 0.39 -9.07 -7.42
CA ASN A 326 -0.24 -8.52 -8.63
C ASN A 326 -1.78 -8.37 -8.49
N ALA A 327 -2.42 -9.03 -7.51
CA ALA A 327 -3.80 -8.72 -7.12
C ALA A 327 -3.99 -7.22 -6.82
N PHE A 328 -2.98 -6.55 -6.24
CA PHE A 328 -3.00 -5.09 -6.00
C PHE A 328 -3.11 -4.27 -7.29
N ALA A 329 -2.42 -4.69 -8.36
CA ALA A 329 -2.35 -3.91 -9.60
C ALA A 329 -3.55 -4.14 -10.52
N ARG A 330 -4.00 -5.40 -10.70
CA ARG A 330 -5.11 -5.72 -11.62
C ARG A 330 -6.48 -5.28 -11.12
N TYR A 331 -6.66 -5.10 -9.81
CA TYR A 331 -7.91 -4.56 -9.26
C TYR A 331 -7.99 -3.02 -9.35
N PHE A 332 -6.84 -2.35 -9.51
CA PHE A 332 -6.70 -0.88 -9.47
C PHE A 332 -7.45 -0.18 -10.61
N SER A 333 -7.65 -0.84 -11.77
CA SER A 333 -8.25 -0.24 -12.97
C SER A 333 -9.77 -0.42 -13.07
N SER A 334 -10.33 -1.54 -12.63
CA SER A 334 -11.71 -1.91 -13.02
C SER A 334 -12.75 -1.78 -11.91
N ILE A 335 -12.41 -2.10 -10.65
CA ILE A 335 -13.42 -2.15 -9.57
C ILE A 335 -13.23 -1.04 -8.53
N ARG A 336 -12.00 -0.53 -8.33
CA ARG A 336 -11.74 0.64 -7.47
C ARG A 336 -12.59 1.85 -7.89
N SER A 337 -12.77 2.05 -9.20
CA SER A 337 -13.65 3.09 -9.73
C SER A 337 -15.11 2.87 -9.33
N PHE A 338 -15.60 1.62 -9.32
CA PHE A 338 -16.98 1.28 -8.96
C PHE A 338 -17.23 1.38 -7.44
N THR A 339 -16.36 0.81 -6.60
CA THR A 339 -16.54 0.87 -5.14
C THR A 339 -16.26 2.26 -4.59
N ALA A 340 -15.28 3.00 -5.12
CA ALA A 340 -15.10 4.41 -4.76
C ALA A 340 -16.28 5.26 -5.21
N LEU A 341 -16.90 4.98 -6.37
CA LEU A 341 -18.13 5.67 -6.78
C LEU A 341 -19.24 5.43 -5.77
N ILE A 342 -19.51 4.18 -5.40
CA ILE A 342 -20.56 3.79 -4.46
C ILE A 342 -20.30 4.43 -3.08
N ILE A 343 -19.07 4.34 -2.58
CA ILE A 343 -18.73 4.89 -1.26
C ILE A 343 -18.76 6.42 -1.26
N VAL A 344 -18.28 7.10 -2.32
CA VAL A 344 -18.48 8.55 -2.47
C VAL A 344 -19.96 8.88 -2.57
N PHE A 345 -20.77 8.06 -3.25
CA PHE A 345 -22.22 8.24 -3.35
C PHE A 345 -22.94 8.09 -2.00
N PHE A 346 -22.44 7.21 -1.11
CA PHE A 346 -23.02 6.98 0.21
C PHE A 346 -22.42 7.87 1.33
N ILE A 347 -21.15 8.29 1.22
CA ILE A 347 -20.44 9.11 2.23
C ILE A 347 -20.51 10.61 1.92
N ALA A 348 -20.49 10.99 0.63
CA ALA A 348 -20.70 12.37 0.23
C ALA A 348 -22.20 12.63 0.15
N ASP A 349 -22.72 13.13 1.27
CA ASP A 349 -24.07 13.68 1.36
C ASP A 349 -24.35 14.67 0.21
N LYS A 350 -25.62 14.72 -0.20
CA LYS A 350 -26.19 15.23 -1.47
C LYS A 350 -25.89 16.70 -1.85
N LYS A 351 -24.99 17.42 -1.16
CA LYS A 351 -24.76 18.87 -1.36
C LYS A 351 -23.50 19.28 -2.11
N THR A 352 -22.58 18.38 -2.48
CA THR A 352 -21.37 18.81 -3.19
C THR A 352 -20.97 17.93 -4.40
N PRO A 353 -21.84 17.79 -5.43
CA PRO A 353 -21.51 17.00 -6.63
C PRO A 353 -20.49 17.66 -7.57
N ARG A 354 -20.04 18.91 -7.33
CA ARG A 354 -19.18 19.65 -8.29
C ARG A 354 -17.67 19.51 -8.08
N GLN A 355 -17.19 18.90 -7.00
CA GLN A 355 -15.75 18.93 -6.66
C GLN A 355 -14.97 17.63 -6.93
N CYS A 356 -15.62 16.56 -7.37
CA CYS A 356 -14.96 15.32 -7.79
C CYS A 356 -14.71 15.26 -9.32
N HIS A 357 -14.15 16.32 -9.91
CA HIS A 357 -13.79 16.30 -11.34
C HIS A 357 -12.56 15.44 -11.68
N PHE A 358 -11.90 14.83 -10.67
CA PHE A 358 -10.76 13.92 -10.85
C PHE A 358 -11.14 12.52 -11.39
N ILE A 359 -12.42 12.24 -11.62
CA ILE A 359 -12.92 10.97 -12.17
C ILE A 359 -13.87 11.25 -13.32
N ASN A 360 -13.38 11.82 -14.41
CA ASN A 360 -14.10 11.81 -15.68
C ASN A 360 -13.74 10.53 -16.45
N LEU A 361 -14.59 9.51 -16.33
CA LEU A 361 -14.70 8.43 -17.32
C LEU A 361 -15.35 9.00 -18.60
N PRO A 362 -14.97 8.58 -19.82
CA PRO A 362 -15.49 9.18 -21.04
C PRO A 362 -17.02 9.22 -21.08
N LEU A 363 -17.56 10.40 -21.40
CA LEU A 363 -18.98 10.78 -21.44
C LEU A 363 -19.92 9.89 -22.31
N ARG A 364 -19.42 8.81 -22.93
CA ARG A 364 -20.21 7.92 -23.80
C ARG A 364 -21.14 6.96 -23.06
N LEU A 365 -20.90 6.64 -21.78
CA LEU A 365 -21.75 5.69 -21.02
C LEU A 365 -23.02 6.33 -20.42
N ARG A 366 -23.13 7.67 -20.42
CA ARG A 366 -24.29 8.36 -19.84
C ARG A 366 -25.56 8.28 -20.71
N ARG A 367 -25.44 7.85 -21.98
CA ARG A 367 -26.57 7.74 -22.91
C ARG A 367 -27.29 6.38 -22.89
N SER A 368 -26.79 5.40 -22.12
CA SER A 368 -27.34 4.03 -22.12
C SER A 368 -28.24 3.69 -20.93
N PHE A 369 -28.52 4.63 -20.02
CA PHE A 369 -29.46 4.39 -18.91
C PHE A 369 -30.88 4.88 -19.27
N PRO A 370 -31.91 4.02 -19.17
CA PRO A 370 -33.30 4.43 -19.38
C PRO A 370 -33.77 5.42 -18.31
N ASN A 371 -34.55 6.42 -18.72
CA ASN A 371 -34.95 7.63 -17.96
C ASN A 371 -35.81 7.41 -16.70
N TRP A 372 -35.99 6.17 -16.23
CA TRP A 372 -36.90 5.86 -15.12
C TRP A 372 -36.27 5.96 -13.72
N LEU A 373 -34.98 6.26 -13.63
CA LEU A 373 -34.23 6.38 -12.36
C LEU A 373 -33.81 7.81 -12.01
N VAL A 374 -34.32 8.83 -12.71
CA VAL A 374 -34.09 10.23 -12.34
C VAL A 374 -35.16 10.66 -11.35
N ALA A 375 -34.84 10.63 -10.06
CA ALA A 375 -35.65 11.31 -9.04
C ALA A 375 -35.84 12.78 -9.44
N LYS A 376 -37.09 13.24 -9.52
CA LYS A 376 -37.46 14.63 -9.81
C LYS A 376 -36.71 15.59 -8.87
N ARG A 377 -36.23 16.71 -9.43
CA ARG A 377 -35.55 17.77 -8.67
C ARG A 377 -36.52 18.39 -7.65
N PRO A 378 -36.03 18.80 -6.46
CA PRO A 378 -36.83 19.50 -5.46
C PRO A 378 -37.04 20.99 -5.82
N THR A 379 -37.51 21.26 -7.04
CA THR A 379 -37.94 22.60 -7.49
C THR A 379 -39.37 22.61 -8.02
N GLU A 380 -40.02 21.45 -8.20
CA GLU A 380 -41.42 21.36 -8.64
C GLU A 380 -42.43 21.26 -7.46
N ALA A 381 -41.96 21.27 -6.21
CA ALA A 381 -42.82 21.15 -5.02
C ALA A 381 -43.36 22.49 -4.49
N ASN A 382 -42.94 23.64 -5.05
CA ASN A 382 -43.34 24.97 -4.56
C ASN A 382 -44.29 25.74 -5.50
N GLU A 383 -44.74 25.15 -6.59
CA GLU A 383 -45.74 25.78 -7.49
C GLU A 383 -47.17 25.23 -7.31
N ALA A 384 -47.36 24.14 -6.56
CA ALA A 384 -48.66 23.52 -6.34
C ALA A 384 -49.51 24.16 -5.22
N ASN A 385 -49.14 25.34 -4.71
CA ASN A 385 -49.86 26.01 -3.61
C ASN A 385 -50.21 27.48 -3.89
N LYS A 386 -50.25 27.88 -5.16
CA LYS A 386 -50.75 29.20 -5.61
C LYS A 386 -51.82 29.04 -6.68
N GLU A 387 -52.97 28.49 -6.33
CA GLU A 387 -54.20 28.65 -7.12
C GLU A 387 -55.41 28.29 -6.26
N LYS A 388 -55.89 29.27 -5.48
CA LYS A 388 -57.31 29.37 -5.08
C LYS A 388 -57.75 30.82 -5.29
N PRO A 389 -58.71 31.08 -6.20
CA PRO A 389 -59.25 32.42 -6.39
C PRO A 389 -60.20 32.81 -5.25
N VAL A 390 -60.18 34.09 -4.94
CA VAL A 390 -61.16 34.81 -4.11
C VAL A 390 -62.40 35.09 -4.95
N ALA A 391 -63.56 34.64 -4.48
CA ALA A 391 -64.92 35.15 -4.76
C ALA A 391 -65.89 34.28 -3.91
N ALA A 392 -66.86 34.77 -3.15
CA ALA A 392 -67.46 36.07 -2.92
C ALA A 392 -67.94 36.13 -1.46
#